data_AF-A0AAV0ZK67-F1
#
_entry.id   AF-A0AAV0ZK67-F1
#
_cell.length_a   1.000
_cell.length_b   1.000
_cell.length_c   1.000
_cell.angle_alpha   90.00
_cell.angle_beta   90.00
_cell.angle_gamma   90.00
#
_symmetry.space_group_name_H-M   'P 1'
#
loop_
_entity.id
_entity.type
_entity.pdbx_description
1 polymer ?
#
loop_
_entity_poly.entity_id
_entity_poly.type
_entity_poly.pdbx_seq_one_letter_code
_entity_poly.pdbx_strand_id
1 'polypeptide(L)'
;MATIAECHKYLKQTVFPVFYDINPSHVRKQNGVYQNAFVLHMENFINDPNKVVRWKRAMVDLADIVGWDVRNKPEFRAIKDIVQEVIKKLGHKFSGFTDDLIGIQPRVEALQSLLKLSSKDDEFRVVGIWGMAGIGKTTLASVLYKSFGKP
;
A
#
# COMPACT_ATOMS: atom_id res chain seq x y z
N MET A 1 9.36 2.71 14.87
CA MET A 1 10.04 1.45 14.49
C MET A 1 9.50 0.24 15.24
N ALA A 2 9.57 0.18 16.58
CA ALA A 2 9.08 -1.00 17.34
C ALA A 2 7.64 -1.40 17.03
N THR A 3 6.69 -0.47 17.09
CA THR A 3 5.28 -0.76 16.74
C THR A 3 5.11 -1.20 15.29
N ILE A 4 5.86 -0.60 14.34
CA ILE A 4 5.82 -0.98 12.92
C ILE A 4 6.30 -2.43 12.75
N ALA A 5 7.40 -2.80 13.40
CA ALA A 5 7.92 -4.17 13.38
C ALA A 5 6.93 -5.17 14.01
N GLU A 6 6.25 -4.79 15.09
CA GLU A 6 5.19 -5.60 15.71
C GLU A 6 3.99 -5.78 14.78
N CYS A 7 3.52 -4.71 14.14
CA CYS A 7 2.45 -4.79 13.13
C CYS A 7 2.84 -5.67 11.95
N HIS A 8 4.08 -5.56 11.46
CA HIS A 8 4.59 -6.42 10.39
C HIS A 8 4.61 -7.90 10.82
N LYS A 9 5.15 -8.19 12.01
CA LYS A 9 5.34 -9.55 12.51
C LYS A 9 4.01 -10.25 12.85
N TYR A 10 3.15 -9.56 13.59
CA TYR A 10 1.94 -10.16 14.18
C TYR A 10 0.67 -9.88 13.38
N LEU A 11 0.53 -8.68 12.79
CA LEU A 11 -0.64 -8.33 11.98
C LEU A 11 -0.43 -8.59 10.48
N LYS A 12 0.74 -9.13 10.10
CA LYS A 12 1.12 -9.40 8.71
C LYS A 12 0.98 -8.19 7.78
N GLN A 13 1.11 -6.98 8.34
CA GLN A 13 1.07 -5.75 7.55
C GLN A 13 2.29 -5.70 6.62
N THR A 14 2.05 -5.28 5.39
CA THR A 14 3.15 -5.07 4.45
C THR A 14 3.90 -3.81 4.81
N VAL A 15 5.23 -3.89 4.87
CA VAL A 15 6.12 -2.76 5.08
C VAL A 15 7.05 -2.63 3.89
N PHE A 16 7.33 -1.38 3.50
CA PHE A 16 8.26 -1.02 2.43
C PHE A 16 9.37 -0.16 3.01
N PRO A 17 10.51 -0.74 3.43
CA PRO A 17 11.64 0.04 3.94
C PRO A 17 12.27 0.89 2.84
N VAL A 18 12.53 2.16 3.13
CA VAL A 18 13.26 3.08 2.25
C VAL A 18 14.49 3.58 3.00
N PHE A 19 15.67 3.35 2.44
CA PHE A 19 16.95 3.74 3.02
C PHE A 19 17.45 4.99 2.33
N TYR A 20 17.18 6.14 2.95
CA TYR A 20 17.56 7.45 2.46
C TYR A 20 18.93 7.87 2.98
N ASP A 21 19.84 8.19 2.06
CA ASP A 21 21.21 8.61 2.34
C ASP A 21 21.97 7.72 3.35
N ILE A 22 21.59 6.44 3.42
CA ILE A 22 22.14 5.52 4.41
C ILE A 22 22.34 4.12 3.86
N ASN A 23 23.48 3.52 4.20
CA ASN A 23 23.71 2.13 3.85
C ASN A 23 22.77 1.23 4.65
N PRO A 24 21.89 0.43 4.00
CA PRO A 24 21.04 -0.51 4.71
C PRO A 24 21.83 -1.45 5.63
N SER A 25 23.10 -1.76 5.29
CA SER A 25 23.97 -2.58 6.13
C SER A 25 24.28 -1.94 7.48
N HIS A 26 24.35 -0.60 7.55
CA HIS A 26 24.61 0.09 8.82
C HIS A 26 23.42 -0.01 9.77
N VAL A 27 22.20 0.05 9.22
CA VAL A 27 20.97 -0.18 9.99
C VAL A 27 20.89 -1.64 10.42
N ARG A 28 21.11 -2.60 9.52
CA ARG A 28 21.01 -4.03 9.82
C ARG A 28 22.04 -4.49 10.86
N LYS A 29 23.29 -4.07 10.71
CA LYS A 29 24.40 -4.49 11.59
C LYS A 29 24.54 -3.59 12.82
N GLN A 30 23.79 -2.48 12.87
CA GLN A 30 23.87 -1.50 13.96
C GLN A 30 25.30 -0.99 14.19
N ASN A 31 26.01 -0.70 13.10
CA ASN A 31 27.40 -0.23 13.12
C ASN A 31 27.51 1.23 12.63
N GLY A 32 28.72 1.78 12.70
CA GLY A 32 28.96 3.19 12.39
C GLY A 32 28.23 4.10 13.38
N VAL A 33 27.49 5.09 12.87
CA VAL A 33 26.75 6.07 13.69
C VAL A 33 25.72 5.42 14.63
N TYR A 34 25.15 4.28 14.26
CA TYR A 34 24.16 3.57 15.08
C TYR A 34 24.76 2.98 16.34
N GLN A 35 26.00 2.50 16.28
CA GLN A 35 26.62 1.84 17.43
C GLN A 35 26.73 2.82 18.61
N ASN A 36 27.29 4.00 18.37
CA ASN A 36 27.43 5.04 19.39
C ASN A 36 26.05 5.61 19.80
N ALA A 37 25.13 5.78 18.86
CA ALA A 37 23.79 6.26 19.17
C ALA A 37 23.04 5.30 20.12
N PHE A 38 23.14 3.98 19.91
CA PHE A 38 22.51 3.01 20.81
C PHE A 38 23.15 2.97 22.20
N VAL A 39 24.46 3.19 22.31
CA VAL A 39 25.12 3.34 23.63
C VAL A 39 24.56 4.57 24.36
N LEU A 40 24.54 5.73 23.69
CA LEU A 40 24.02 6.97 24.26
C LEU A 40 22.52 6.84 24.64
N HIS A 41 21.72 6.15 23.83
CA HIS A 41 20.33 5.89 24.17
C HIS A 41 20.18 4.94 25.36
N MET A 42 21.05 3.93 25.52
CA MET A 42 21.02 3.08 26.72
C MET A 42 21.29 3.89 27.99
N GLU A 43 22.22 4.86 27.94
CA GLU A 43 22.52 5.78 29.06
C GLU A 43 21.34 6.72 29.35
N ASN A 44 20.73 7.30 28.32
CA ASN A 44 19.59 8.20 28.48
C ASN A 44 18.32 7.48 28.96
N PHE A 45 18.20 6.18 28.71
CA PHE A 45 17.06 5.34 29.10
C PHE A 45 17.46 4.26 30.12
N ILE A 46 18.36 4.57 31.06
CA ILE A 46 18.79 3.63 32.12
C ILE A 46 17.60 3.06 32.91
N ASN A 47 16.53 3.85 33.12
CA ASN A 47 15.33 3.41 33.83
C ASN A 47 14.39 2.54 32.97
N ASP A 48 14.60 2.47 31.65
CA ASP A 48 13.85 1.63 30.72
C ASP A 48 14.74 1.12 29.56
N PRO A 49 15.74 0.28 29.85
CA PRO A 49 16.67 -0.22 28.83
C PRO A 49 15.98 -1.15 27.83
N ASN A 50 14.88 -1.79 28.25
CA ASN A 50 14.06 -2.67 27.41
C ASN A 50 13.48 -1.92 26.19
N LYS A 51 13.16 -0.64 26.34
CA LYS A 51 12.73 0.22 25.22
C LYS A 51 13.78 0.32 24.12
N VAL A 52 15.03 0.54 24.51
CA VAL A 52 16.15 0.66 23.56
C VAL A 52 16.44 -0.69 22.91
N VAL A 53 16.37 -1.79 23.66
CA VAL A 53 16.49 -3.16 23.13
C VAL A 53 15.41 -3.44 22.09
N ARG A 54 14.15 -3.05 22.35
CA ARG A 54 13.04 -3.19 21.40
C ARG A 54 13.28 -2.39 20.13
N TRP A 55 13.79 -1.16 20.24
CA TRP A 55 14.13 -0.34 19.06
C TRP A 55 15.24 -0.97 18.23
N LYS A 56 16.31 -1.44 18.88
CA LYS A 56 17.44 -2.09 18.21
C LYS A 56 16.96 -3.31 17.42
N ARG A 57 16.19 -4.20 18.06
CA ARG A 57 15.60 -5.37 17.40
C ARG A 57 14.70 -4.97 16.23
N ALA A 58 13.80 -4.02 16.44
CA ALA A 58 12.88 -3.57 15.39
C ALA A 58 13.59 -2.98 14.18
N MET A 59 14.69 -2.24 14.37
CA MET A 59 15.47 -1.71 13.26
C MET A 59 16.21 -2.79 12.49
N VAL A 60 16.71 -3.83 13.16
CA VAL A 60 17.29 -5.02 12.49
C VAL A 60 16.22 -5.74 11.69
N ASP A 61 15.09 -6.08 12.32
CA ASP A 61 13.99 -6.81 11.69
C ASP A 61 13.46 -6.07 10.44
N LEU A 62 13.28 -4.74 10.54
CA LEU A 62 12.82 -3.92 9.41
C LEU A 62 13.89 -3.74 8.33
N ALA A 63 15.18 -3.77 8.68
CA ALA A 63 16.27 -3.65 7.70
C ALA A 63 16.56 -4.96 6.96
N ASP A 64 16.11 -6.10 7.49
CA ASP A 64 16.18 -7.40 6.81
C ASP A 64 15.09 -7.58 5.75
N ILE A 65 14.04 -6.77 5.79
CA ILE A 65 13.04 -6.74 4.72
C ILE A 65 13.66 -6.16 3.45
N VAL A 66 13.33 -6.74 2.29
CA VAL A 66 13.71 -6.17 0.99
C VAL A 66 13.14 -4.75 0.87
N GLY A 67 14.02 -3.77 0.72
CA GLY A 67 13.68 -2.35 0.65
C GLY A 67 14.46 -1.62 -0.43
N TRP A 68 14.23 -0.31 -0.53
CA TRP A 68 14.85 0.54 -1.55
C TRP A 68 16.03 1.29 -0.97
N ASP A 69 17.22 0.98 -1.47
CA ASP A 69 18.40 1.83 -1.30
C ASP A 69 18.36 2.93 -2.36
N VAL A 70 18.05 4.15 -1.92
CA VAL A 70 17.89 5.32 -2.80
C VAL A 70 19.14 6.19 -2.85
N ARG A 71 20.24 5.76 -2.22
CA ARG A 71 21.53 6.45 -2.31
C ARG A 71 22.00 6.53 -3.77
N ASN A 72 22.56 7.67 -4.15
CA ASN A 72 23.15 7.90 -5.47
C ASN A 72 22.17 7.69 -6.64
N LYS A 73 20.86 7.82 -6.40
CA LYS A 73 19.81 7.68 -7.42
C LYS A 73 18.91 8.91 -7.41
N PRO A 74 18.36 9.33 -8.56
CA PRO A 74 17.34 10.36 -8.59
C PRO A 74 16.08 9.90 -7.82
N GLU A 75 15.68 10.64 -6.80
CA GLU A 75 14.56 10.30 -5.91
C GLU A 75 13.26 10.04 -6.68
N PHE A 76 13.00 10.83 -7.74
CA PHE A 76 11.79 10.69 -8.56
C PHE A 76 11.64 9.29 -9.18
N ARG A 77 12.74 8.61 -9.51
CA ARG A 77 12.71 7.24 -10.06
C ARG A 77 12.32 6.26 -8.96
N ALA A 78 12.94 6.37 -7.79
CA ALA A 78 12.60 5.52 -6.65
C ALA A 78 11.15 5.71 -6.20
N ILE A 79 10.65 6.96 -6.16
CA ILE A 79 9.26 7.27 -5.84
C ILE A 79 8.33 6.59 -6.85
N LYS A 80 8.61 6.71 -8.15
CA LYS A 80 7.81 6.07 -9.20
C LYS A 80 7.75 4.55 -9.01
N ASP A 81 8.90 3.90 -8.77
CA ASP A 81 8.99 2.45 -8.59
C ASP A 81 8.23 1.99 -7.32
N ILE A 82 8.37 2.72 -6.21
CA ILE A 82 7.66 2.45 -4.96
C ILE A 82 6.15 2.60 -5.15
N VAL A 83 5.69 3.68 -5.80
CA VAL A 83 4.26 3.90 -6.07
C VAL A 83 3.70 2.76 -6.93
N GLN A 84 4.42 2.31 -7.96
CA GLN A 84 4.01 1.18 -8.79
C GLN A 84 3.90 -0.12 -7.98
N GLU A 85 4.86 -0.42 -7.10
CA GLU A 85 4.83 -1.61 -6.25
C GLU A 85 3.69 -1.55 -5.22
N VAL A 86 3.43 -0.38 -4.64
CA VAL A 86 2.28 -0.16 -3.74
C VAL A 86 0.98 -0.38 -4.48
N ILE A 87 0.81 0.20 -5.68
CA ILE A 87 -0.36 -0.01 -6.53
C ILE A 87 -0.52 -1.47 -6.88
N LYS A 88 0.55 -2.20 -7.21
CA LYS A 88 0.49 -3.64 -7.51
C LYS A 88 0.00 -4.45 -6.31
N LYS A 89 0.51 -4.17 -5.11
CA LYS A 89 0.08 -4.87 -3.89
C LYS A 89 -1.34 -4.51 -3.46
N LEU A 90 -1.76 -3.26 -3.63
CA LEU A 90 -3.12 -2.82 -3.30
C LEU A 90 -4.14 -3.17 -4.39
N GLY A 91 -3.74 -3.14 -5.66
CA GLY A 91 -4.57 -3.45 -6.83
C GLY A 91 -5.18 -4.85 -6.77
N HIS A 92 -4.43 -5.81 -6.21
CA HIS A 92 -4.92 -7.15 -5.92
C HIS A 92 -6.01 -7.19 -4.83
N LYS A 93 -6.10 -6.17 -3.97
CA LYS A 93 -7.19 -5.99 -3.01
C LYS A 93 -8.38 -5.23 -3.61
N PHE A 94 -8.13 -4.31 -4.55
CA PHE A 94 -9.20 -3.58 -5.24
C PHE A 94 -9.95 -4.42 -6.30
N SER A 95 -9.42 -5.58 -6.71
CA SER A 95 -10.11 -6.53 -7.58
C SER A 95 -11.12 -7.40 -6.83
N GLY A 96 -10.98 -7.58 -5.51
CA GLY A 96 -11.83 -8.47 -4.71
C GLY A 96 -13.15 -7.86 -4.24
N PHE A 97 -13.38 -6.55 -4.45
CA PHE A 97 -14.62 -5.92 -3.99
C PHE A 97 -15.86 -6.32 -4.78
N THR A 98 -15.75 -6.93 -5.96
CA THR A 98 -16.95 -7.25 -6.77
C THR A 98 -17.83 -8.29 -6.11
N ASP A 99 -17.22 -9.27 -5.45
CA ASP A 99 -17.92 -10.47 -4.96
C ASP A 99 -18.62 -10.21 -3.60
N ASP A 100 -18.13 -9.22 -2.85
CA ASP A 100 -18.68 -8.83 -1.53
C ASP A 100 -19.77 -7.74 -1.63
N LEU A 101 -20.11 -7.25 -2.83
CA LEU A 101 -21.09 -6.18 -3.02
C LEU A 101 -22.52 -6.72 -3.20
N ILE A 102 -23.23 -6.86 -2.08
CA ILE A 102 -24.63 -7.33 -2.08
C ILE A 102 -25.54 -6.33 -2.81
N GLY A 103 -26.34 -6.84 -3.75
CA GLY A 103 -27.35 -6.06 -4.47
C GLY A 103 -26.81 -5.12 -5.54
N ILE A 104 -25.51 -5.19 -5.87
CA ILE A 104 -24.93 -4.39 -6.95
C ILE A 104 -25.23 -4.97 -8.33
N GLN A 105 -25.28 -6.30 -8.45
CA GLN A 105 -25.44 -7.00 -9.72
C GLN A 105 -26.72 -6.59 -10.49
N PRO A 106 -27.92 -6.49 -9.85
CA PRO A 106 -29.11 -6.02 -10.54
C PRO A 106 -29.00 -4.57 -11.04
N ARG A 107 -28.24 -3.71 -10.33
CA ARG A 107 -28.01 -2.31 -10.71
C ARG A 107 -27.02 -2.21 -11.89
N VAL A 108 -26.04 -3.09 -11.92
CA VAL A 108 -25.09 -3.21 -13.04
C VAL A 108 -25.84 -3.65 -14.30
N GLU A 109 -26.69 -4.68 -14.21
CA GLU A 109 -27.53 -5.16 -15.33
C GLU A 109 -28.47 -4.07 -15.86
N ALA A 110 -29.08 -3.28 -14.96
CA ALA A 110 -29.90 -2.13 -15.36
C ALA A 110 -29.09 -1.09 -16.15
N LEU A 111 -27.86 -0.75 -15.72
CA LEU A 111 -26.99 0.16 -16.46
C LEU A 111 -26.52 -0.41 -17.80
N GLN A 112 -26.20 -1.71 -17.86
CA GLN A 112 -25.84 -2.38 -19.11
C GLN A 112 -26.96 -2.28 -20.14
N SER A 113 -28.20 -2.50 -19.71
CA SER A 113 -29.39 -2.40 -20.55
C SER A 113 -29.60 -0.96 -21.06
N LEU A 114 -29.46 0.05 -20.19
CA LEU A 114 -29.57 1.46 -20.57
C LEU A 114 -28.53 1.89 -21.60
N LEU A 115 -27.28 1.45 -21.43
CA LEU A 115 -26.19 1.71 -22.37
C LEU A 115 -26.26 0.82 -23.62
N LYS A 116 -27.09 -0.24 -23.59
CA LYS A 116 -27.15 -1.36 -24.52
C LYS A 116 -25.76 -1.87 -24.92
N LEU A 117 -24.91 -2.15 -23.92
CA LEU A 117 -23.53 -2.61 -24.13
C LEU A 117 -23.42 -3.94 -24.88
N SER A 118 -24.50 -4.72 -24.96
CA SER A 118 -24.58 -5.96 -25.74
C SER A 118 -25.05 -5.75 -27.19
N SER A 119 -25.29 -4.51 -27.62
CA SER A 119 -25.71 -4.16 -28.98
C SER A 119 -24.50 -4.01 -29.91
N LYS A 120 -24.65 -4.37 -31.19
CA LYS A 120 -23.62 -4.16 -32.25
C LYS A 120 -23.67 -2.75 -32.87
N ASP A 121 -24.40 -1.85 -32.24
CA ASP A 121 -24.67 -0.52 -32.76
C ASP A 121 -23.61 0.45 -32.23
N ASP A 122 -22.99 1.22 -33.13
CA ASP A 122 -21.78 2.03 -32.85
C ASP A 122 -22.14 3.45 -32.33
N GLU A 123 -23.30 3.55 -31.70
CA GLU A 123 -23.86 4.81 -31.21
C GLU A 123 -23.23 5.20 -29.85
N PHE A 124 -22.69 6.41 -29.78
CA PHE A 124 -22.15 6.96 -28.55
C PHE A 124 -23.25 7.30 -27.54
N ARG A 125 -23.16 6.77 -26.33
CA ARG A 125 -24.14 6.98 -25.25
C ARG A 125 -23.48 7.44 -23.96
N VAL A 126 -24.14 8.37 -23.27
CA VAL A 126 -23.70 8.90 -21.99
C VAL A 126 -24.81 8.70 -20.96
N VAL A 127 -24.45 8.16 -19.80
CA VAL A 127 -25.35 7.98 -18.65
C VAL A 127 -24.75 8.68 -17.43
N GLY A 128 -25.54 9.55 -16.81
CA GLY A 128 -25.20 10.18 -15.53
C GLY A 128 -25.73 9.35 -14.35
N ILE A 129 -24.88 9.09 -13.35
CA ILE A 129 -25.27 8.44 -12.09
C ILE A 129 -25.28 9.49 -10.99
N TRP A 130 -26.46 9.76 -10.40
CA TRP A 130 -26.64 10.77 -9.34
C TRP A 130 -27.12 10.17 -8.01
N GLY A 131 -27.15 10.98 -6.95
CA GLY A 131 -27.65 10.57 -5.62
C GLY A 131 -26.73 11.01 -4.48
N MET A 132 -27.13 10.68 -3.24
CA MET A 132 -26.40 11.06 -2.02
C MET A 132 -24.93 10.59 -2.00
N ALA A 133 -24.09 11.27 -1.22
CA ALA A 133 -22.71 10.84 -0.97
C ALA A 133 -22.69 9.42 -0.35
N GLY A 134 -21.68 8.62 -0.68
CA GLY A 134 -21.51 7.28 -0.09
C GLY A 134 -22.41 6.17 -0.64
N ILE A 135 -23.45 6.46 -1.44
CA ILE A 135 -24.39 5.44 -1.96
C ILE A 135 -23.78 4.45 -2.99
N GLY A 136 -22.48 4.57 -3.28
CA GLY A 136 -21.77 3.65 -4.18
C GLY A 136 -21.84 3.99 -5.67
N LYS A 137 -22.09 5.26 -6.06
CA LYS A 137 -22.15 5.69 -7.48
C LYS A 137 -20.87 5.35 -8.26
N THR A 138 -19.70 5.75 -7.71
CA THR A 138 -18.40 5.46 -8.30
C THR A 138 -18.10 3.96 -8.31
N THR A 139 -18.52 3.24 -7.27
CA THR A 139 -18.38 1.78 -7.19
C THR A 139 -19.16 1.10 -8.31
N LEU A 140 -20.42 1.49 -8.52
CA LEU A 140 -21.28 0.93 -9.57
C LEU A 140 -20.69 1.14 -10.98
N ALA A 141 -20.21 2.35 -11.27
CA ALA A 141 -19.53 2.65 -12.54
C ALA A 141 -18.25 1.81 -12.72
N SER A 142 -17.45 1.65 -11.66
CA SER A 142 -16.21 0.88 -11.67
C SER A 142 -16.46 -0.63 -11.90
N VAL A 143 -17.49 -1.21 -11.27
CA VAL A 143 -17.87 -2.62 -11.50
C VAL A 143 -18.31 -2.82 -12.94
N LEU A 144 -19.19 -1.96 -13.47
CA LEU A 144 -19.62 -2.03 -14.86
C LEU A 144 -18.42 -1.95 -15.84
N TYR A 145 -17.51 -0.99 -15.61
CA TYR A 145 -16.31 -0.84 -16.44
C TYR A 145 -15.43 -2.09 -16.41
N LYS A 146 -15.23 -2.72 -15.26
CA LYS A 146 -14.44 -3.96 -15.18
C LYS A 146 -15.11 -5.16 -15.85
N SER A 147 -16.44 -5.22 -15.85
CA SER A 147 -17.20 -6.32 -16.46
C SER A 147 -17.17 -6.31 -17.99
N PHE A 148 -17.08 -5.13 -18.62
CA PHE A 148 -17.08 -4.99 -20.10
C PHE A 148 -15.80 -4.42 -20.67
N GLY A 149 -15.14 -3.53 -19.95
CA GLY A 149 -13.79 -3.07 -20.21
C GLY A 149 -12.79 -4.13 -19.74
N LYS A 150 -12.75 -5.28 -20.42
CA LYS A 150 -11.53 -6.08 -20.42
C LYS A 150 -10.50 -5.42 -21.35
N PRO A 151 -9.19 -5.62 -21.11
CA PRO A 151 -8.17 -5.33 -22.11
C PRO A 151 -8.42 -6.10 -23.42
#